data_AF-A0A2U1NDK4-F1
#
_entry.id   AF-A0A2U1NDK4-F1
#
_cell.length_a   1.000
_cell.length_b   1.000
_cell.length_c   1.000
_cell.angle_alpha   90.00
_cell.angle_beta   90.00
_cell.angle_gamma   90.00
#
_symmetry.space_group_name_H-M   'P 1'
#
loop_
_entity.id
_entity.type
_entity.pdbx_description
1 polymer ?
#
loop_
_entity_poly.entity_id
_entity_poly.type
_entity_poly.pdbx_seq_one_letter_code
_entity_poly.pdbx_strand_id
1 'polypeptide(L)'
;MGVRKRVLGFDGRMSRLEVFLKAECVKVNPDTPQKQVRFLTLNDIHHLYKNVLLFEGGKKLLTPQPRLRTGFFSILESDALNPSTMKEACTSVGVAKYGKPIGLDEKIKVDLIVIGSVAVDPKTGARLGKGEGFAELEYGMLRYMGAIDDSTPVVTSVHDEQLVDDIPVEKLLIHDVPVDIICTPTQVIFTNTSIPKPQGIYWDKLSPEKLSQVKVLRELKAKIERETGQKLPSGPSEKLPPTAERRKKR
;
A
#
# COMPACT_ATOMS: atom_id res chain seq x y z
N MET A 1 -5.76 -41.14 13.23
CA MET A 1 -5.45 -39.75 13.65
C MET A 1 -5.32 -38.88 12.41
N GLY A 2 -6.39 -38.20 12.01
CA GLY A 2 -6.38 -37.32 10.84
C GLY A 2 -5.67 -36.01 11.16
N VAL A 3 -4.54 -35.76 10.52
CA VAL A 3 -3.88 -34.44 10.53
C VAL A 3 -4.86 -33.45 9.89
N ARG A 4 -5.50 -32.61 10.71
CA ARG A 4 -6.23 -31.44 10.19
C ARG A 4 -5.23 -30.58 9.43
N LYS A 5 -5.24 -30.65 8.09
CA LYS A 5 -4.60 -29.64 7.24
C LYS A 5 -5.23 -28.31 7.63
N ARG A 6 -4.49 -27.50 8.40
CA ARG A 6 -4.88 -26.14 8.74
C ARG A 6 -4.94 -25.41 7.40
N VAL A 7 -6.14 -25.12 6.90
CA VAL A 7 -6.30 -24.21 5.76
C VAL A 7 -5.74 -22.89 6.26
N LEU A 8 -4.51 -22.58 5.86
CA LEU A 8 -3.91 -21.28 6.11
C LEU A 8 -4.80 -20.30 5.37
N GLY A 9 -5.51 -19.44 6.12
CA GLY A 9 -6.13 -18.27 5.52
C GLY A 9 -5.09 -17.52 4.71
N PHE A 10 -5.54 -16.73 3.74
CA PHE A 10 -4.81 -15.71 2.99
C PHE A 10 -3.43 -15.27 3.54
N ASP A 11 -3.41 -14.93 4.82
CA ASP A 11 -2.28 -14.40 5.60
C ASP A 11 -1.10 -15.37 5.76
N GLY A 12 -1.34 -16.67 5.66
CA GLY A 12 -0.30 -17.69 5.80
C GLY A 12 0.65 -17.78 4.61
N ARG A 13 0.26 -17.31 3.41
CA ARG A 13 1.16 -17.27 2.25
C ARG A 13 1.97 -15.98 2.19
N MET A 14 1.35 -14.83 2.46
CA MET A 14 2.03 -13.53 2.52
C MET A 14 3.24 -13.57 3.46
N SER A 15 3.04 -14.09 4.68
CA SER A 15 4.10 -14.20 5.70
C SER A 15 5.25 -15.15 5.33
N ARG A 16 5.12 -15.94 4.26
CA ARG A 16 6.14 -16.88 3.78
C ARG A 16 6.85 -16.40 2.52
N LEU A 17 6.40 -15.32 1.90
CA LEU A 17 7.08 -14.74 0.75
C LEU A 17 8.47 -14.27 1.16
N GLU A 18 9.48 -14.62 0.37
CA GLU A 18 10.85 -14.17 0.63
C GLU A 18 10.97 -12.65 0.64
N VAL A 19 10.28 -11.97 -0.28
CA VAL A 19 10.22 -10.49 -0.31
C VAL A 19 9.59 -9.90 0.94
N PHE A 20 8.59 -10.57 1.55
CA PHE A 20 7.98 -10.12 2.80
C PHE A 20 8.88 -10.40 4.00
N LEU A 21 9.51 -11.58 4.02
CA LEU A 21 10.45 -11.95 5.06
C LEU A 21 11.67 -11.01 5.07
N LYS A 22 12.21 -10.63 3.92
CA LYS A 22 13.39 -9.74 3.82
C LYS A 22 13.08 -8.24 3.88
N ALA A 23 11.82 -7.82 3.84
CA ALA A 23 11.48 -6.40 3.89
C ALA A 23 11.66 -5.83 5.31
N GLU A 24 12.48 -4.80 5.50
CA GLU A 24 12.53 -4.08 6.78
C GLU A 24 11.34 -3.14 6.90
N CYS A 25 10.97 -2.46 5.81
CA CYS A 25 9.84 -1.55 5.76
C CYS A 25 8.78 -2.03 4.76
N VAL A 26 7.57 -2.30 5.24
CA VAL A 26 6.44 -2.75 4.41
C VAL A 26 5.36 -1.67 4.41
N LYS A 27 5.00 -1.18 3.23
CA LYS A 27 3.84 -0.31 3.06
C LYS A 27 2.58 -1.13 2.89
N VAL A 28 1.54 -0.88 3.67
CA VAL A 28 0.24 -1.59 3.58
C VAL A 28 -0.91 -0.58 3.59
N ASN A 29 -1.92 -0.75 2.72
CA ASN A 29 -3.09 0.16 2.69
C ASN A 29 -3.90 0.05 4.00
N PRO A 30 -4.73 1.04 4.36
CA PRO A 30 -5.37 1.11 5.68
C PRO A 30 -6.72 0.35 5.74
N ASP A 31 -7.19 -0.17 4.61
CA ASP A 31 -8.48 -0.87 4.51
C ASP A 31 -8.55 -2.12 5.40
N THR A 32 -9.77 -2.44 5.87
CA THR A 32 -10.02 -3.57 6.76
C THR A 32 -9.53 -4.93 6.22
N PRO A 33 -9.69 -5.27 4.93
CA PRO A 33 -9.18 -6.54 4.39
C PRO A 33 -7.67 -6.73 4.54
N GLN A 34 -6.89 -5.64 4.67
CA GLN A 34 -5.44 -5.71 4.87
C GLN A 34 -5.01 -5.57 6.33
N LYS A 35 -5.95 -5.53 7.28
CA LYS A 35 -5.64 -5.46 8.71
C LYS A 35 -4.71 -6.59 9.16
N GLN A 36 -4.94 -7.79 8.64
CA GLN A 36 -4.13 -8.93 9.03
C GLN A 36 -2.72 -8.86 8.44
N VAL A 37 -2.53 -8.35 7.22
CA VAL A 37 -1.17 -8.10 6.68
C VAL A 37 -0.41 -7.05 7.51
N ARG A 38 -1.08 -5.99 7.97
CA ARG A 38 -0.51 -5.04 8.93
C ARG A 38 -0.09 -5.74 10.22
N PHE A 39 -0.92 -6.65 10.72
CA PHE A 39 -0.60 -7.47 11.89
C PHE A 39 0.61 -8.38 11.64
N LEU A 40 0.69 -9.08 10.51
CA LEU A 40 1.85 -9.91 10.16
C LEU A 40 3.14 -9.09 10.07
N THR A 41 3.04 -7.84 9.61
CA THR A 41 4.18 -6.92 9.51
C THR A 41 4.72 -6.58 10.89
N LEU A 42 3.84 -6.21 11.83
CA LEU A 42 4.24 -5.79 13.18
C LEU A 42 4.49 -6.96 14.15
N ASN A 43 3.81 -8.10 13.95
CA ASN A 43 3.86 -9.25 14.84
C ASN A 43 5.00 -10.19 14.43
N ASP A 44 6.24 -9.68 14.45
CA ASP A 44 7.46 -10.31 13.94
C ASP A 44 7.48 -11.86 14.01
N ILE A 45 6.91 -12.51 12.98
CA ILE A 45 6.74 -13.99 12.92
C ILE A 45 8.09 -14.65 12.59
N HIS A 46 9.17 -13.87 12.49
CA HIS A 46 10.53 -14.35 12.23
C HIS A 46 10.94 -15.39 13.27
N HIS A 47 10.58 -15.18 14.53
CA HIS A 47 10.79 -16.16 15.62
C HIS A 47 10.13 -17.53 15.38
N LEU A 48 9.08 -17.61 14.57
CA LEU A 48 8.31 -18.85 14.38
C LEU A 48 8.86 -19.74 13.25
N TYR A 49 9.69 -19.23 12.34
CA TYR A 49 10.11 -19.99 11.16
C TYR A 49 11.62 -20.15 10.99
N LYS A 50 12.45 -19.33 11.64
CA LYS A 50 13.90 -19.55 11.76
C LYS A 50 14.39 -18.90 13.06
N ASN A 51 15.30 -19.55 13.77
CA ASN A 51 16.02 -18.96 14.93
C ASN A 51 16.98 -17.83 14.50
N VAL A 52 16.53 -16.94 13.61
CA VAL A 52 17.32 -15.88 12.99
C VAL A 52 16.43 -14.64 12.99
N LEU A 53 16.74 -13.71 13.89
CA LEU A 53 16.29 -12.33 13.75
C LEU A 53 16.97 -11.78 12.49
N LEU A 54 16.19 -11.49 11.44
CA LEU A 54 16.76 -10.84 10.25
C LEU A 54 17.09 -9.36 10.53
N PHE A 55 16.40 -8.75 11.50
CA PHE A 55 16.52 -7.33 11.87
C PHE A 55 16.49 -7.20 13.39
N GLU A 56 17.41 -6.42 13.96
CA GLU A 56 17.50 -6.22 15.42
C GLU A 56 16.29 -5.45 15.99
N GLY A 57 15.60 -4.63 15.19
CA GLY A 57 14.42 -3.83 15.59
C GLY A 57 13.07 -4.33 15.09
N GLY A 58 13.03 -5.50 14.44
CA GLY A 58 11.84 -5.99 13.74
C GLY A 58 11.48 -5.15 12.50
N LYS A 59 10.26 -5.30 11.98
CA LYS A 59 9.80 -4.60 10.77
C LYS A 59 9.08 -3.30 11.08
N LYS A 60 9.19 -2.36 10.15
CA LYS A 60 8.45 -1.10 10.10
C LYS A 60 7.21 -1.27 9.22
N LEU A 61 6.05 -0.90 9.74
CA LEU A 61 4.81 -0.77 8.99
C LEU A 61 4.63 0.68 8.56
N LEU A 62 4.65 0.93 7.25
CA LEU A 62 4.24 2.20 6.67
C LEU A 62 2.77 2.10 6.22
N THR A 63 1.92 3.01 6.68
CA THR A 63 0.50 2.99 6.31
C THR A 63 0.00 4.40 6.03
N PRO A 64 -0.74 4.61 4.92
CA PRO A 64 -1.25 5.92 4.61
C PRO A 64 -2.35 6.30 5.61
N GLN A 65 -2.47 7.59 5.90
CA GLN A 65 -3.61 8.10 6.63
C GLN A 65 -4.86 7.98 5.75
N PRO A 66 -6.04 7.62 6.31
CA PRO A 66 -7.24 7.36 5.50
C PRO A 66 -7.54 8.50 4.52
N ARG A 67 -7.54 8.16 3.21
CA ARG A 67 -7.80 9.09 2.09
C ARG A 67 -6.85 10.30 2.03
N LEU A 68 -5.70 10.25 2.71
CA LEU A 68 -4.70 11.32 2.77
C LEU A 68 -5.26 12.69 3.22
N ARG A 69 -6.37 12.69 3.98
CA ARG A 69 -7.06 13.93 4.40
C ARG A 69 -6.38 14.64 5.56
N THR A 70 -5.94 13.86 6.54
CA THR A 70 -5.42 14.36 7.83
C THR A 70 -3.92 14.24 7.95
N GLY A 71 -3.25 13.62 6.97
CA GLY A 71 -1.82 13.41 6.95
C GLY A 71 -1.41 12.54 5.76
N PHE A 72 -0.12 12.23 5.69
CA PHE A 72 0.48 11.50 4.60
C PHE A 72 0.60 10.01 4.94
N PHE A 73 1.72 9.60 5.52
CA PHE A 73 1.91 8.27 6.07
C PHE A 73 2.17 8.32 7.57
N SER A 74 1.90 7.21 8.24
CA SER A 74 2.39 6.92 9.58
C SER A 74 3.26 5.69 9.54
N ILE A 75 4.36 5.72 10.30
CA ILE A 75 5.23 4.58 10.53
C ILE A 75 4.97 4.01 11.92
N LEU A 76 4.87 2.69 12.01
CA LEU A 76 4.79 1.94 13.25
C LEU A 76 5.96 0.96 13.30
N GLU A 77 6.65 0.91 14.43
CA GLU A 77 7.76 0.00 14.66
C GLU A 77 7.31 -1.05 15.68
N SER A 78 7.67 -2.32 15.46
CA SER A 78 7.19 -3.42 16.29
C SER A 78 7.68 -3.36 17.73
N ASP A 79 8.90 -2.89 17.94
CA ASP A 79 9.57 -2.74 19.24
C ASP A 79 8.95 -1.64 20.12
N ALA A 80 8.34 -0.62 19.48
CA ALA A 80 7.59 0.43 20.17
C ALA A 80 6.18 0.00 20.61
N LEU A 81 5.75 -1.23 20.29
CA LEU A 81 4.40 -1.72 20.56
C LEU A 81 4.37 -2.86 21.57
N ASN A 82 3.42 -2.79 22.50
CA ASN A 82 3.13 -3.89 23.41
C ASN A 82 2.34 -5.00 22.69
N PRO A 83 2.54 -6.29 23.02
CA PRO A 83 1.74 -7.38 22.45
C PRO A 83 0.22 -7.19 22.61
N SER A 84 -0.21 -6.56 23.71
CA SER A 84 -1.61 -6.26 23.99
C SER A 84 -2.21 -5.17 23.09
N THR A 85 -1.39 -4.26 22.55
CA THR A 85 -1.86 -3.13 21.71
C THR A 85 -1.72 -3.40 20.22
N MET A 86 -1.01 -4.45 19.82
CA MET A 86 -0.67 -4.75 18.42
C MET A 86 -1.90 -4.90 17.50
N LYS A 87 -2.97 -5.56 17.98
CA LYS A 87 -4.22 -5.68 17.20
C LYS A 87 -4.94 -4.34 17.00
N GLU A 88 -4.83 -3.43 17.96
CA GLU A 88 -5.37 -2.07 17.87
C GLU A 88 -4.53 -1.24 16.91
N ALA A 89 -3.19 -1.31 17.01
CA ALA A 89 -2.23 -0.62 16.15
C ALA A 89 -2.42 -0.93 14.66
N CYS A 90 -2.99 -2.08 14.31
CA CYS A 90 -3.33 -2.46 12.94
C CYS A 90 -4.65 -1.84 12.41
N THR A 91 -5.37 -1.05 13.20
CA THR A 91 -6.59 -0.33 12.76
C THR A 91 -6.26 1.11 12.40
N SER A 92 -7.09 1.77 11.57
CA SER A 92 -6.85 3.18 11.25
C SER A 92 -6.83 4.09 12.49
N VAL A 93 -7.57 3.74 13.55
CA VAL A 93 -7.56 4.48 14.83
C VAL A 93 -6.25 4.23 15.58
N GLY A 94 -5.81 2.97 15.67
CA GLY A 94 -4.55 2.64 16.32
C GLY A 94 -3.34 3.20 15.59
N VAL A 95 -3.33 3.20 14.25
CA VAL A 95 -2.29 3.85 13.44
C VAL A 95 -2.17 5.32 13.80
N ALA A 96 -3.28 6.05 13.94
CA ALA A 96 -3.25 7.46 14.33
C ALA A 96 -2.81 7.69 15.78
N LYS A 97 -2.98 6.70 16.65
CA LYS A 97 -2.64 6.76 18.08
C LYS A 97 -1.19 6.37 18.36
N TYR A 98 -0.69 5.33 17.68
CA TYR A 98 0.60 4.71 17.96
C TYR A 98 1.66 5.01 16.89
N GLY A 99 1.25 5.39 15.67
CA GLY A 99 2.18 5.65 14.58
C GLY A 99 2.77 7.05 14.60
N LYS A 100 4.06 7.16 14.30
CA LYS A 100 4.73 8.43 14.05
C LYS A 100 4.34 8.94 12.65
N PRO A 101 3.72 10.11 12.50
CA PRO A 101 3.46 10.68 11.17
C PRO A 101 4.78 11.05 10.49
N ILE A 102 4.86 10.82 9.18
CA ILE A 102 6.02 11.22 8.37
C ILE A 102 5.61 12.26 7.31
N GLY A 103 6.55 13.15 6.98
CA GLY A 103 6.39 14.18 5.96
C GLY A 103 7.04 13.82 4.63
N LEU A 104 6.92 14.73 3.65
CA LEU A 104 7.52 14.59 2.32
C LEU A 104 9.05 14.62 2.31
N ASP A 105 9.67 15.15 3.37
CA ASP A 105 11.12 15.28 3.50
C ASP A 105 11.76 14.11 4.30
N GLU A 106 10.94 13.18 4.79
CA GLU A 106 11.44 12.02 5.54
C GLU A 106 12.25 11.10 4.60
N LYS A 107 13.46 10.73 5.02
CA LYS A 107 14.30 9.78 4.28
C LYS A 107 13.95 8.36 4.72
N ILE A 108 13.11 7.70 3.93
CA ILE A 108 12.71 6.30 4.14
C ILE A 108 12.96 5.47 2.90
N LYS A 109 13.22 4.18 3.09
CA LYS A 109 13.18 3.17 2.03
C LYS A 109 12.01 2.23 2.32
N VAL A 110 11.19 1.95 1.32
CA VAL A 110 10.12 0.96 1.40
C VAL A 110 10.55 -0.25 0.57
N ASP A 111 10.70 -1.39 1.23
CA ASP A 111 11.20 -2.61 0.61
C ASP A 111 10.09 -3.42 -0.06
N LEU A 112 8.84 -3.20 0.35
CA LEU A 112 7.69 -3.94 -0.15
C LEU A 112 6.42 -3.09 -0.06
N ILE A 113 5.63 -3.07 -1.13
CA ILE A 113 4.30 -2.47 -1.15
C ILE A 113 3.25 -3.58 -1.17
N VAL A 114 2.32 -3.55 -0.23
CA VAL A 114 1.09 -4.35 -0.26
C VAL A 114 -0.08 -3.45 -0.65
N ILE A 115 -0.59 -3.65 -1.86
CA ILE A 115 -1.66 -2.82 -2.45
C ILE A 115 -3.00 -3.55 -2.47
N GLY A 116 -4.07 -2.83 -2.15
CA GLY A 116 -5.43 -3.37 -2.17
C GLY A 116 -5.99 -3.42 -3.59
N SER A 117 -6.68 -4.52 -3.92
CA SER A 117 -7.28 -4.74 -5.24
C SER A 117 -8.72 -5.27 -5.11
N VAL A 118 -9.58 -4.88 -6.04
CA VAL A 118 -10.94 -5.41 -6.24
C VAL A 118 -10.89 -6.63 -7.17
N ALA A 119 -10.11 -6.55 -8.23
CA ALA A 119 -9.85 -7.66 -9.14
C ALA A 119 -8.41 -7.58 -9.67
N VAL A 120 -7.83 -8.71 -10.05
CA VAL A 120 -6.45 -8.81 -10.53
C VAL A 120 -6.34 -9.86 -11.61
N ASP A 121 -5.60 -9.55 -12.67
CA ASP A 121 -5.27 -10.50 -13.71
C ASP A 121 -3.97 -11.25 -13.37
N PRO A 122 -4.03 -12.59 -13.21
CA PRO A 122 -2.87 -13.39 -12.82
C PRO A 122 -1.80 -13.52 -13.91
N LYS A 123 -2.16 -13.31 -15.19
CA LYS A 123 -1.24 -13.40 -16.33
C LYS A 123 -0.50 -12.09 -16.55
N THR A 124 -1.21 -10.96 -16.42
CA THR A 124 -0.66 -9.65 -16.77
C THR A 124 -0.20 -8.85 -15.56
N GLY A 125 -0.73 -9.15 -14.36
CA GLY A 125 -0.53 -8.31 -13.17
C GLY A 125 -1.30 -6.99 -13.21
N ALA A 126 -2.18 -6.80 -14.20
CA ALA A 126 -3.14 -5.70 -14.20
C ALA A 126 -4.10 -5.84 -13.01
N ARG A 127 -4.49 -4.72 -12.40
CA ARG A 127 -5.44 -4.74 -11.28
C ARG A 127 -6.46 -3.62 -11.39
N LEU A 128 -7.62 -3.87 -10.80
CA LEU A 128 -8.65 -2.87 -10.57
C LEU A 128 -8.67 -2.50 -9.09
N GLY A 129 -8.47 -1.21 -8.80
CA GLY A 129 -8.66 -0.65 -7.46
C GLY A 129 -10.13 -0.32 -7.18
N LYS A 130 -10.40 0.37 -6.07
CA LYS A 130 -11.74 0.85 -5.72
C LYS A 130 -12.21 2.07 -6.55
N GLY A 131 -11.39 2.54 -7.48
CA GLY A 131 -11.68 3.69 -8.34
C GLY A 131 -11.44 5.06 -7.70
N GLU A 132 -11.00 5.14 -6.43
CA GLU A 132 -10.70 6.43 -5.80
C GLU A 132 -9.29 6.95 -6.10
N GLY A 133 -8.39 6.20 -6.73
CA GLY A 133 -7.06 6.68 -7.14
C GLY A 133 -6.06 6.98 -6.00
N PHE A 134 -6.43 6.73 -4.73
CA PHE A 134 -5.55 7.06 -3.59
C PHE A 134 -4.30 6.18 -3.53
N ALA A 135 -4.41 4.90 -3.89
CA ALA A 135 -3.27 3.99 -3.85
C ALA A 135 -2.20 4.36 -4.89
N GLU A 136 -2.64 4.84 -6.06
CA GLU A 136 -1.81 5.33 -7.15
C GLU A 136 -1.11 6.64 -6.75
N LEU A 137 -1.81 7.55 -6.06
CA LEU A 137 -1.23 8.78 -5.51
C LEU A 137 -0.22 8.50 -4.39
N GLU A 138 -0.51 7.54 -3.51
CA GLU A 138 0.41 7.06 -2.48
C GLU A 138 1.70 6.51 -3.12
N TYR A 139 1.57 5.71 -4.17
CA TYR A 139 2.72 5.19 -4.93
C TYR A 139 3.52 6.32 -5.58
N GLY A 140 2.86 7.23 -6.29
CA GLY A 140 3.51 8.36 -6.96
C GLY A 140 4.28 9.28 -6.00
N MET A 141 3.75 9.53 -4.80
CA MET A 141 4.44 10.31 -3.77
C MET A 141 5.66 9.56 -3.21
N LEU A 142 5.57 8.24 -2.99
CA LEU A 142 6.72 7.45 -2.56
C LEU A 142 7.82 7.41 -3.64
N ARG A 143 7.44 7.34 -4.94
CA ARG A 143 8.40 7.49 -6.06
C ARG A 143 9.08 8.85 -6.02
N TYR A 144 8.31 9.92 -5.84
CA TYR A 144 8.85 11.28 -5.74
C TYR A 144 9.87 11.42 -4.60
N MET A 145 9.59 10.83 -3.43
CA MET A 145 10.49 10.87 -2.27
C MET A 145 11.79 10.06 -2.49
N GLY A 146 11.90 9.29 -3.58
CA GLY A 146 12.97 8.31 -3.75
C GLY A 146 12.85 7.13 -2.77
N ALA A 147 11.69 6.94 -2.14
CA ALA A 147 11.47 5.89 -1.15
C ALA A 147 11.26 4.51 -1.79
N ILE A 148 10.88 4.50 -3.07
CA ILE A 148 10.66 3.30 -3.89
C ILE A 148 11.18 3.50 -5.31
N ASP A 149 11.50 2.38 -5.96
CA ASP A 149 11.90 2.34 -7.35
C ASP A 149 11.24 1.18 -8.12
N ASP A 150 11.62 1.02 -9.38
CA ASP A 150 11.05 -0.02 -10.25
C ASP A 150 11.32 -1.45 -9.71
N SER A 151 12.39 -1.60 -8.93
CA SER A 151 12.74 -2.86 -8.26
C SER A 151 11.92 -3.13 -7.00
N THR A 152 11.25 -2.13 -6.43
CA THR A 152 10.41 -2.32 -5.25
C THR A 152 9.22 -3.25 -5.58
N PRO A 153 9.12 -4.44 -4.96
CA PRO A 153 8.04 -5.37 -5.24
C PRO A 153 6.68 -4.81 -4.81
N VAL A 154 5.67 -5.01 -5.65
CA VAL A 154 4.26 -4.71 -5.39
C VAL A 154 3.50 -6.01 -5.29
N VAL A 155 2.96 -6.27 -4.10
CA VAL A 155 2.21 -7.48 -3.79
C VAL A 155 0.77 -7.11 -3.54
N THR A 156 -0.15 -7.93 -4.02
CA THR A 156 -1.54 -7.84 -3.63
C THR A 156 -2.00 -9.14 -3.01
N SER A 157 -3.07 -9.01 -2.26
CA SER A 157 -3.63 -10.08 -1.47
C SER A 157 -5.13 -10.02 -1.73
N VAL A 158 -5.65 -11.01 -2.46
CA VAL A 158 -7.07 -11.08 -2.89
C VAL A 158 -7.66 -12.49 -2.67
N HIS A 159 -8.99 -12.62 -2.69
CA HIS A 159 -9.63 -13.94 -2.74
C HIS A 159 -9.47 -14.56 -4.14
N ASP A 160 -9.59 -15.89 -4.25
CA ASP A 160 -9.48 -16.59 -5.54
C ASP A 160 -10.53 -16.09 -6.56
N GLU A 161 -11.73 -15.72 -6.09
CA GLU A 161 -12.81 -15.14 -6.92
C GLU A 161 -12.51 -13.73 -7.47
N GLN A 162 -11.47 -13.07 -6.96
CA GLN A 162 -11.03 -11.77 -7.45
C GLN A 162 -9.94 -11.92 -8.53
N LEU A 163 -9.55 -13.15 -8.88
CA LEU A 163 -8.73 -13.41 -10.06
C LEU A 163 -9.64 -13.40 -11.28
N VAL A 164 -9.33 -12.54 -12.24
CA VAL A 164 -10.08 -12.37 -13.49
C VAL A 164 -9.10 -12.43 -14.67
N ASP A 165 -9.54 -12.75 -15.88
CA ASP A 165 -8.66 -12.90 -17.05
C ASP A 165 -9.00 -11.95 -18.20
N ASP A 166 -9.74 -10.88 -17.91
CA ASP A 166 -10.32 -9.96 -18.88
C ASP A 166 -10.04 -8.47 -18.57
N ILE A 167 -8.98 -8.15 -17.80
CA ILE A 167 -8.56 -6.75 -17.59
C ILE A 167 -7.73 -6.29 -18.81
N PRO A 168 -8.25 -5.37 -19.66
CA PRO A 168 -7.54 -4.94 -20.86
C PRO A 168 -6.36 -4.02 -20.51
N VAL A 169 -5.15 -4.53 -20.68
CA VAL A 169 -3.89 -3.81 -20.37
C VAL A 169 -3.79 -2.48 -21.14
N GLU A 170 -4.27 -2.44 -22.38
CA GLU A 170 -4.28 -1.26 -23.23
C GLU A 170 -5.18 -0.12 -22.73
N LYS A 171 -6.07 -0.40 -21.78
CA LYS A 171 -6.92 0.62 -21.13
C LYS A 171 -6.35 1.10 -19.79
N LEU A 172 -5.26 0.50 -19.31
CA LEU A 172 -4.60 0.97 -18.10
C LEU A 172 -4.04 2.38 -18.33
N LEU A 173 -4.21 3.20 -17.31
CA LEU A 173 -3.66 4.54 -17.29
C LEU A 173 -2.19 4.46 -16.86
N ILE A 174 -1.40 5.46 -17.26
CA ILE A 174 0.04 5.53 -16.95
C ILE A 174 0.34 5.56 -15.43
N HIS A 175 -0.65 5.86 -14.60
CA HIS A 175 -0.54 5.88 -13.14
C HIS A 175 -1.05 4.60 -12.47
N ASP A 176 -1.62 3.66 -13.22
CA ASP A 176 -2.08 2.39 -12.66
C ASP A 176 -0.87 1.54 -12.26
N VAL A 177 -0.80 1.20 -10.97
CA VAL A 177 0.31 0.40 -10.43
C VAL A 177 0.01 -1.08 -10.67
N PRO A 178 0.80 -1.81 -11.48
CA PRO A 178 0.64 -3.26 -11.64
C PRO A 178 1.11 -4.01 -10.39
N VAL A 179 0.81 -5.30 -10.30
CA VAL A 179 1.26 -6.16 -9.20
C VAL A 179 2.24 -7.21 -9.71
N ASP A 180 3.32 -7.40 -8.96
CA ASP A 180 4.37 -8.38 -9.25
C ASP A 180 3.99 -9.77 -8.70
N ILE A 181 3.31 -9.79 -7.54
CA ILE A 181 2.94 -11.02 -6.85
C ILE A 181 1.50 -10.94 -6.33
N ILE A 182 0.75 -12.02 -6.51
CA ILE A 182 -0.62 -12.16 -6.03
C ILE A 182 -0.66 -13.28 -5.00
N CYS A 183 -1.14 -12.97 -3.80
CA CYS A 183 -1.43 -13.96 -2.77
C CYS A 183 -2.93 -14.22 -2.69
N THR A 184 -3.34 -15.48 -2.84
CA THR A 184 -4.71 -15.93 -2.55
C THR A 184 -4.73 -16.96 -1.42
N PRO A 185 -5.92 -17.34 -0.91
CA PRO A 185 -6.09 -18.48 -0.02
C PRO A 185 -5.72 -19.85 -0.61
N THR A 186 -5.54 -19.99 -1.93
CA THR A 186 -5.10 -21.26 -2.56
C THR A 186 -3.69 -21.23 -3.18
N GLN A 187 -3.14 -20.08 -3.55
CA GLN A 187 -1.86 -20.01 -4.27
C GLN A 187 -1.09 -18.69 -4.10
N VAL A 188 0.17 -18.70 -4.55
CA VAL A 188 0.98 -17.50 -4.85
C VAL A 188 1.24 -17.49 -6.35
N ILE A 189 0.99 -16.36 -7.00
CA ILE A 189 1.21 -16.18 -8.44
C ILE A 189 2.23 -15.05 -8.62
N PHE A 190 3.32 -15.33 -9.35
CA PHE A 190 4.28 -14.32 -9.80
C PHE A 190 3.90 -13.93 -11.22
N THR A 191 3.49 -12.69 -11.42
CA THR A 191 2.90 -12.25 -12.69
C THR A 191 3.97 -12.05 -13.76
N ASN A 192 5.20 -11.75 -13.36
CA ASN A 192 6.28 -11.31 -14.25
C ASN A 192 5.79 -10.20 -15.21
N THR A 193 4.96 -9.30 -14.66
CA THR A 193 4.28 -8.26 -15.42
C THR A 193 5.24 -7.45 -16.28
N SER A 194 4.87 -7.24 -17.54
CA SER A 194 5.57 -6.33 -18.45
C SER A 194 5.01 -4.90 -18.39
N ILE A 195 4.00 -4.67 -17.55
CA ILE A 195 3.37 -3.35 -17.38
C ILE A 195 4.37 -2.47 -16.62
N PRO A 196 4.76 -1.30 -17.13
CA PRO A 196 5.71 -0.43 -16.45
C PRO A 196 5.09 0.14 -15.18
N LYS A 197 5.89 0.22 -14.12
CA LYS A 197 5.48 0.90 -12.88
C LYS A 197 5.47 2.42 -13.10
N PRO A 198 4.52 3.15 -12.48
CA PRO A 198 4.48 4.61 -12.52
C PRO A 198 5.81 5.27 -12.10
N GLN A 199 6.19 6.37 -12.76
CA GLN A 199 7.46 7.04 -12.48
C GLN A 199 7.34 8.19 -11.47
N GLY A 200 6.14 8.44 -10.97
CA GLY A 200 5.86 9.54 -10.04
C GLY A 200 4.41 9.99 -10.12
N ILE A 201 4.20 11.28 -9.93
CA ILE A 201 2.89 11.91 -9.99
C ILE A 201 2.68 12.54 -11.37
N TYR A 202 1.61 12.15 -12.04
CA TYR A 202 1.21 12.73 -13.33
C TYR A 202 0.27 13.90 -13.10
N TRP A 203 0.84 15.10 -12.91
CA TRP A 203 0.09 16.31 -12.55
C TRP A 203 -0.96 16.72 -13.59
N ASP A 204 -0.71 16.45 -14.87
CA ASP A 204 -1.63 16.65 -16.00
C ASP A 204 -2.81 15.68 -16.01
N LYS A 205 -2.82 14.68 -15.12
CA LYS A 205 -3.92 13.75 -14.91
C LYS A 205 -4.67 14.00 -13.61
N LEU A 206 -4.19 14.90 -12.76
CA LEU A 206 -4.79 15.18 -11.47
C LEU A 206 -5.78 16.34 -11.56
N SER A 207 -7.06 16.06 -11.34
CA SER A 207 -8.10 17.10 -11.34
C SER A 207 -7.90 18.13 -10.22
N PRO A 208 -8.35 19.38 -10.40
CA PRO A 208 -8.39 20.37 -9.33
C PRO A 208 -9.19 19.89 -8.12
N GLU A 209 -10.29 19.16 -8.34
CA GLU A 209 -11.15 18.63 -7.27
C GLU A 209 -10.39 17.58 -6.45
N LYS A 210 -9.65 16.66 -7.08
CA LYS A 210 -8.87 15.64 -6.38
C LYS A 210 -7.73 16.26 -5.59
N LEU A 211 -7.02 17.21 -6.20
CA LEU A 211 -5.97 17.99 -5.55
C LEU A 211 -6.52 18.76 -4.32
N SER A 212 -7.76 19.26 -4.39
CA SER A 212 -8.42 19.92 -3.26
C SER A 212 -8.72 18.99 -2.08
N GLN A 213 -8.84 17.67 -2.30
CA GLN A 213 -9.10 16.71 -1.23
C GLN A 213 -7.84 16.27 -0.47
N VAL A 214 -6.66 16.41 -1.07
CA VAL A 214 -5.42 15.83 -0.54
C VAL A 214 -4.43 16.94 -0.19
N LYS A 215 -4.33 17.26 1.10
CA LYS A 215 -3.49 18.37 1.59
C LYS A 215 -2.02 18.19 1.20
N VAL A 216 -1.48 16.99 1.41
CA VAL A 216 -0.08 16.68 1.13
C VAL A 216 0.27 16.84 -0.36
N LEU A 217 -0.67 16.55 -1.28
CA LEU A 217 -0.44 16.75 -2.71
C LEU A 217 -0.38 18.23 -3.08
N ARG A 218 -1.16 19.09 -2.42
CA ARG A 218 -1.05 20.55 -2.61
C ARG A 218 0.27 21.09 -2.11
N GLU A 219 0.68 20.65 -0.92
CA GLU A 219 1.97 21.02 -0.33
C GLU A 219 3.12 20.58 -1.24
N LEU A 220 3.06 19.36 -1.77
CA LEU A 220 4.01 18.83 -2.72
C LEU A 220 4.05 19.62 -4.05
N LYS A 221 2.88 19.88 -4.66
CA LYS A 221 2.78 20.66 -5.89
C LYS A 221 3.40 22.04 -5.71
N ALA A 222 3.01 22.75 -4.65
CA ALA A 222 3.52 24.08 -4.33
C ALA A 222 5.03 24.08 -4.02
N LYS A 223 5.56 23.00 -3.44
CA LYS A 223 7.00 22.83 -3.23
C LYS A 223 7.73 22.73 -4.57
N ILE A 224 7.30 21.84 -5.46
CA ILE A 224 7.93 21.65 -6.78
C ILE A 224 7.85 22.92 -7.62
N GLU A 225 6.70 23.60 -7.66
CA GLU A 225 6.54 24.84 -8.42
C GLU A 225 7.47 25.96 -7.93
N ARG A 226 7.70 26.02 -6.61
CA ARG A 226 8.65 26.97 -6.00
C ARG A 226 10.10 26.63 -6.34
N GLU A 227 10.47 25.35 -6.28
CA GLU A 227 11.83 24.87 -6.53
C GLU A 227 12.21 24.98 -8.01
N THR A 228 11.26 24.73 -8.91
CA THR A 228 11.48 24.75 -10.37
C THR A 228 11.19 26.11 -11.01
N GLY A 229 10.45 26.98 -10.32
CA GLY A 229 9.95 28.25 -10.89
C GLY A 229 8.88 28.06 -11.97
N GLN A 230 8.37 26.84 -12.18
CA GLN A 230 7.41 26.51 -13.22
C GLN A 230 6.09 26.06 -12.60
N LYS A 231 4.96 26.52 -13.16
CA LYS A 231 3.65 25.99 -12.77
C LYS A 231 3.49 24.58 -13.33
N LEU A 232 3.10 23.65 -12.47
CA LEU A 232 2.83 22.29 -12.85
C LEU A 232 1.45 22.21 -13.52
N PRO A 233 1.26 21.34 -14.53
CA PRO A 233 -0.02 21.17 -15.19
C PRO A 233 -1.11 20.67 -14.22
N SER A 234 -2.36 20.77 -14.65
CA SER A 234 -3.51 20.20 -13.96
C SER A 234 -4.31 19.36 -14.94
N GLY A 235 -4.84 18.25 -14.47
CA GLY A 235 -5.79 17.45 -15.24
C GLY A 235 -7.14 18.13 -15.40
N PRO A 236 -8.01 17.54 -16.23
CA PRO A 236 -9.37 18.04 -16.42
C PRO A 236 -10.18 17.95 -15.12
N SER A 237 -11.21 18.79 -15.01
CA SER A 237 -12.17 18.70 -13.91
C SER A 237 -12.88 17.35 -13.93
N GLU A 238 -13.15 16.80 -12.75
CA GLU A 238 -13.85 15.52 -12.62
C GLU A 238 -14.95 15.55 -11.56
N LYS A 239 -15.99 14.73 -11.77
CA LYS A 239 -16.99 14.48 -10.75
C LYS A 239 -16.51 13.39 -9.82
N LEU A 240 -16.03 13.77 -8.65
CA LEU A 240 -15.55 12.82 -7.66
C LEU A 240 -16.69 11.94 -7.10
N PRO A 241 -16.42 10.65 -6.83
CA PRO A 241 -17.39 9.78 -6.19
C PRO A 241 -17.77 10.32 -4.80
N PRO A 242 -19.02 10.07 -4.35
CA PRO A 242 -19.46 10.51 -3.04
C PRO A 242 -18.57 9.89 -1.96
N THR A 243 -18.13 10.73 -1.01
CA THR A 243 -17.39 10.23 0.15
C THR A 243 -18.36 9.50 1.07
N ALA A 244 -18.08 8.23 1.40
CA ALA A 244 -18.84 7.54 2.43
C ALA A 244 -18.80 8.34 3.75
N GLU A 245 -19.95 8.75 4.26
CA GLU A 245 -20.06 9.40 5.55
C GLU A 245 -19.66 8.41 6.66
N ARG A 246 -18.65 8.77 7.45
CA ARG A 246 -18.41 8.06 8.71
C ARG A 246 -19.58 8.39 9.64
N ARG A 247 -20.52 7.46 9.81
CA ARG A 247 -21.44 7.49 10.96
C ARG A 247 -20.58 7.57 12.21
N LYS A 248 -20.65 8.68 12.95
CA LYS A 248 -20.11 8.74 14.31
C LYS A 248 -20.81 7.64 15.10
N LYS A 249 -20.09 6.59 15.49
CA LYS A 249 -20.60 5.69 16.53
C LYS A 249 -20.80 6.56 17.77
N ARG A 250 -22.06 6.74 18.18
CA ARG A 250 -22.42 7.24 19.51
C ARG A 250 -21.97 6.22 20.55
#